data_AF-A0A947QQC7-F1
#
_entry.id   AF-A0A947QQC7-F1
#
_cell.length_a   1.000
_cell.length_b   1.000
_cell.length_c   1.000
_cell.angle_alpha   90.00
_cell.angle_beta   90.00
_cell.angle_gamma   90.00
#
_symmetry.space_group_name_H-M   'P 1'
#
loop_
_entity.id
_entity.type
_entity.pdbx_description
1 polymer ?
#
loop_
_entity_poly.entity_id
_entity_poly.type
_entity_poly.pdbx_seq_one_letter_code
_entity_poly.pdbx_strand_id
1 'polypeptide(L)'
;MIKKYILNFWVWWYGAKLREVLQTVYSFWSLSLANLNILAMLGNLFVPMFRDQSFTGRVVSIFLRLGWVTGGTVIQILITIPAVSIIVIWLVLPFLCIYQFIQAFFL
;
A
#
# COMPACT_ATOMS: atom_id res chain seq x y z
N MET A 1 15.37 34.36 14.24
CA MET A 1 16.02 33.17 13.63
C MET A 1 15.18 31.90 13.78
N ILE A 2 14.77 31.53 15.00
CA ILE A 2 14.01 30.30 15.33
C ILE A 2 12.71 30.11 14.53
N LYS A 3 11.91 31.17 14.32
CA LYS A 3 10.64 31.08 13.54
C LYS A 3 10.82 30.53 12.12
N LYS A 4 11.95 30.85 11.46
CA LYS A 4 12.25 30.36 10.10
C LYS A 4 12.56 28.86 10.10
N TYR A 5 13.27 28.38 11.13
CA TYR A 5 13.57 26.95 11.27
C TYR A 5 12.32 26.11 11.50
N ILE A 6 11.40 26.60 12.34
CA ILE A 6 10.12 25.91 12.59
C ILE A 6 9.32 25.81 11.29
N LEU A 7 9.09 26.93 10.58
CA LEU A 7 8.37 26.92 9.31
C LEU A 7 9.05 26.03 8.26
N ASN A 8 10.38 26.10 8.13
CA ASN A 8 11.14 25.26 7.22
C ASN A 8 10.99 23.77 7.54
N PHE A 9 10.95 23.39 8.82
CA PHE A 9 10.72 22.01 9.22
C PHE A 9 9.36 21.49 8.74
N TRP A 10 8.28 22.23 8.98
CA TRP A 10 6.92 21.83 8.56
C TRP A 10 6.81 21.74 7.03
N VAL A 11 7.35 22.74 6.32
CA VAL A 11 7.34 22.75 4.85
C VAL A 11 8.18 21.61 4.29
N TRP A 12 9.35 21.33 4.87
CA TRP A 12 10.22 20.25 4.43
C TRP A 12 9.60 18.87 4.71
N TRP A 13 9.03 18.67 5.89
CA TRP A 13 8.36 17.42 6.26
C TRP A 13 7.19 17.16 5.30
N TYR A 14 6.14 17.98 5.34
CA TYR A 14 4.91 17.72 4.57
C TYR A 14 5.03 18.00 3.07
N GLY A 15 6.01 18.77 2.64
CA GLY A 15 6.24 19.04 1.22
C GLY A 15 7.21 18.05 0.59
N ALA A 16 8.50 18.17 0.95
CA ALA A 16 9.56 17.43 0.29
C ALA A 16 9.55 15.94 0.67
N LYS A 17 9.49 15.62 1.97
CA LYS A 17 9.59 14.23 2.43
C LYS A 17 8.34 13.41 2.23
N LEU A 18 7.16 14.03 2.26
CA LEU A 18 5.91 13.34 1.97
C LEU A 18 5.95 12.63 0.61
N ARG A 19 6.51 13.29 -0.42
CA ARG A 19 6.63 12.68 -1.76
C ARG A 19 7.49 11.42 -1.74
N GLU A 20 8.64 11.45 -1.07
CA GLU A 20 9.54 10.29 -0.98
C GLU A 20 8.87 9.12 -0.24
N VAL A 21 8.17 9.41 0.86
CA VAL A 21 7.46 8.39 1.65
C VAL A 21 6.33 7.78 0.83
N LEU A 22 5.51 8.61 0.16
CA LEU A 22 4.43 8.12 -0.71
C LEU A 22 4.97 7.28 -1.86
N GLN A 23 6.07 7.70 -2.50
CA GLN A 23 6.70 6.92 -3.57
C GLN A 23 7.23 5.57 -3.06
N THR A 24 7.82 5.54 -1.87
CA THR A 24 8.32 4.30 -1.25
C THR A 24 7.18 3.34 -0.95
N VAL A 25 6.13 3.82 -0.29
CA VAL A 25 4.95 3.01 0.06
C VAL A 25 4.22 2.53 -1.20
N TYR A 26 4.06 3.39 -2.20
CA TYR A 26 3.45 3.04 -3.48
C TYR A 26 4.27 1.99 -4.24
N SER A 27 5.60 2.14 -4.28
CA SER A 27 6.48 1.17 -4.95
C SER A 27 6.40 -0.21 -4.29
N PHE A 28 6.39 -0.25 -2.95
CA PHE A 28 6.20 -1.50 -2.21
C PHE A 28 4.82 -2.12 -2.47
N TRP A 29 3.76 -1.31 -2.42
CA TRP A 29 2.38 -1.77 -2.62
C TRP A 29 2.15 -2.30 -4.05
N SER A 30 2.69 -1.60 -5.06
CA SER A 30 2.59 -2.01 -6.47
C SER A 30 3.41 -3.26 -6.77
N LEU A 31 4.59 -3.40 -6.15
CA LEU A 31 5.39 -4.63 -6.24
C LEU A 31 4.63 -5.82 -5.65
N SER A 32 3.97 -5.65 -4.50
CA SER A 32 3.11 -6.69 -3.90
C SER A 32 1.97 -7.08 -4.85
N LEU A 33 1.30 -6.09 -5.44
CA LEU A 33 0.19 -6.33 -6.37
C LEU A 33 0.66 -7.13 -7.61
N ALA A 34 1.83 -6.79 -8.13
CA ALA A 34 2.46 -7.49 -9.26
C ALA A 34 2.84 -8.93 -8.88
N ASN A 35 3.43 -9.16 -7.71
CA ASN A 35 3.81 -10.48 -7.23
C ASN A 35 2.61 -11.41 -7.02
N LEU A 36 1.48 -10.89 -6.55
CA LEU A 36 0.25 -11.66 -6.38
C LEU A 36 -0.46 -11.94 -7.72
N ASN A 37 -0.05 -11.25 -8.79
CA ASN A 37 -0.53 -11.44 -10.15
C ASN A 37 -2.06 -11.35 -10.31
N ILE A 38 -2.72 -10.61 -9.41
CA ILE A 38 -4.18 -10.54 -9.30
C ILE A 38 -4.78 -9.95 -10.58
N LEU A 39 -4.20 -8.84 -11.06
CA LEU A 39 -4.69 -8.14 -12.25
C LEU A 39 -4.60 -9.02 -13.51
N ALA A 40 -3.51 -9.77 -13.68
CA ALA A 40 -3.37 -10.65 -14.82
C ALA A 40 -4.32 -11.84 -14.75
N MET A 41 -4.54 -12.41 -13.56
CA MET A 41 -5.47 -13.52 -13.36
C MET A 41 -6.93 -13.09 -13.58
N LEU A 42 -7.29 -11.88 -13.15
CA LEU A 42 -8.60 -11.29 -13.38
C LEU A 42 -8.82 -10.96 -14.86
N GLY A 43 -7.84 -10.36 -15.55
CA GLY A 43 -7.95 -10.04 -16.98
C GLY A 43 -8.04 -11.29 -17.87
N ASN A 44 -7.49 -12.42 -17.42
CA ASN A 44 -7.50 -13.69 -18.14
C ASN A 44 -8.48 -14.71 -17.57
N LEU A 45 -9.50 -14.28 -16.81
CA LEU A 45 -10.40 -15.18 -16.08
C LEU A 45 -11.05 -16.24 -17.00
N PHE A 46 -11.45 -15.83 -18.21
CA PHE A 46 -12.11 -16.70 -19.20
C PHE A 46 -11.15 -17.32 -20.22
N VAL A 47 -9.84 -17.08 -20.09
CA VAL A 47 -8.84 -17.63 -21.00
C VAL A 47 -8.43 -19.03 -20.52
N PRO A 48 -8.62 -20.08 -21.34
CA PRO A 48 -8.32 -21.45 -20.93
C PRO A 48 -6.86 -21.60 -20.50
N MET A 49 -6.67 -22.24 -19.35
CA MET A 49 -5.35 -22.64 -18.89
C MET A 49 -4.85 -23.85 -19.70
N PHE A 50 -3.54 -23.95 -19.90
CA PHE A 50 -2.88 -25.08 -20.58
C PHE A 50 -3.32 -25.35 -22.02
N ARG A 51 -3.95 -24.37 -22.69
CA ARG A 51 -4.51 -24.52 -24.06
C ARG A 51 -5.55 -25.63 -24.20
N ASP A 52 -6.09 -26.14 -23.09
CA ASP A 52 -7.19 -27.10 -23.14
C ASP A 52 -8.48 -26.37 -23.53
N GLN A 53 -9.03 -26.73 -24.69
CA GLN A 53 -10.26 -26.14 -25.22
C GLN A 53 -11.51 -26.91 -24.78
N SER A 54 -11.37 -27.98 -24.00
CA SER A 54 -12.49 -28.73 -23.45
C SER A 54 -13.35 -27.85 -22.55
N PHE A 55 -14.68 -28.10 -22.55
CA PHE A 55 -15.61 -27.39 -21.67
C PHE A 55 -15.20 -27.54 -20.20
N THR A 56 -14.83 -28.76 -19.80
CA THR A 56 -14.36 -29.07 -18.44
C THR A 56 -13.09 -28.30 -18.09
N GLY A 57 -12.09 -28.26 -18.97
CA GLY A 57 -10.84 -27.52 -18.75
C GLY A 57 -11.07 -26.01 -18.61
N ARG A 58 -11.97 -25.44 -19.42
CA ARG A 58 -12.36 -24.03 -19.31
C ARG A 58 -13.02 -23.73 -17.96
N VAL A 59 -13.98 -24.54 -17.53
CA VAL A 59 -14.67 -24.36 -16.24
C VAL A 59 -13.68 -24.45 -15.08
N VAL A 60 -12.82 -25.47 -15.05
CA VAL A 60 -11.79 -25.62 -14.01
C VAL A 60 -10.83 -24.43 -14.00
N SER A 61 -10.41 -23.94 -15.17
CA SER A 61 -9.50 -22.79 -15.26
C SER A 61 -10.09 -21.51 -14.67
N ILE A 62 -11.39 -21.29 -14.85
CA ILE A 62 -12.10 -20.17 -14.26
C ILE A 62 -12.05 -20.28 -12.74
N PHE A 63 -12.45 -21.42 -12.15
CA PHE A 63 -12.46 -21.61 -10.70
C PHE A 63 -11.07 -21.44 -10.07
N LEU A 64 -10.03 -21.97 -10.69
CA LEU A 64 -8.65 -21.83 -10.22
C LEU A 64 -8.21 -20.36 -10.20
N ARG A 65 -8.43 -19.63 -11.31
CA ARG A 65 -8.10 -18.20 -11.38
C ARG A 65 -8.94 -17.38 -10.42
N LEU A 66 -10.22 -17.71 -10.24
CA LEU A 66 -11.12 -17.03 -9.33
C LEU A 66 -10.66 -17.22 -7.87
N GLY A 67 -10.26 -18.44 -7.50
CA GLY A 67 -9.63 -18.72 -6.21
C GLY A 67 -8.31 -17.96 -6.00
N TRP A 68 -7.48 -17.84 -7.04
CA TRP A 68 -6.25 -17.05 -6.96
C TRP A 68 -6.53 -15.56 -6.78
N VAL A 69 -7.49 -15.02 -7.53
CA VAL A 69 -7.88 -13.61 -7.45
C VAL A 69 -8.47 -13.30 -6.08
N THR A 70 -9.37 -14.13 -5.56
CA THR A 70 -9.95 -13.90 -4.23
C THR A 70 -8.91 -14.01 -3.13
N GLY A 71 -8.09 -15.07 -3.11
CA GLY A 71 -7.02 -15.25 -2.13
C GLY A 71 -5.98 -14.13 -2.20
N GLY A 72 -5.51 -13.79 -3.40
CA GLY A 72 -4.58 -12.69 -3.62
C GLY A 72 -5.16 -11.35 -3.19
N THR A 73 -6.44 -11.09 -3.46
CA THR A 73 -7.09 -9.83 -3.04
C THR A 73 -7.15 -9.71 -1.52
N VAL A 74 -7.46 -10.79 -0.79
CA VAL A 74 -7.42 -10.80 0.67
C VAL A 74 -6.00 -10.46 1.18
N ILE A 75 -4.97 -11.09 0.61
CA ILE A 75 -3.57 -10.80 0.98
C ILE A 75 -3.21 -9.34 0.67
N GLN A 76 -3.60 -8.83 -0.50
CA GLN A 76 -3.32 -7.44 -0.89
C GLN A 76 -4.01 -6.44 0.04
N ILE A 77 -5.24 -6.72 0.50
CA ILE A 77 -5.92 -5.90 1.52
C ILE A 77 -5.14 -5.90 2.83
N LEU A 78 -4.69 -7.08 3.29
CA LEU A 78 -3.88 -7.21 4.50
C LEU A 78 -2.54 -6.46 4.40
N ILE A 79 -1.97 -6.32 3.20
CA ILE A 79 -0.77 -5.51 2.94
C ILE A 79 -1.10 -4.01 2.85
N THR A 80 -2.28 -3.67 2.34
CA THR A 80 -2.72 -2.27 2.20
C THR A 80 -2.94 -1.60 3.54
N ILE A 81 -3.49 -2.33 4.53
CA ILE A 81 -3.73 -1.80 5.89
C ILE A 81 -2.44 -1.24 6.53
N PRO A 82 -1.34 -2.00 6.70
CA PRO A 82 -0.10 -1.47 7.28
C PRO A 82 0.55 -0.41 6.39
N ALA A 83 0.45 -0.50 5.07
CA ALA A 83 0.96 0.52 4.16
C ALA A 83 0.30 1.90 4.40
N VAL A 84 -1.02 1.92 4.55
CA VAL A 84 -1.77 3.14 4.89
C VAL A 84 -1.46 3.59 6.32
N SER A 85 -1.41 2.67 7.29
CA SER A 85 -1.06 3.00 8.68
C SER A 85 0.30 3.66 8.81
N ILE A 86 1.31 3.23 8.05
CA ILE A 86 2.64 3.87 8.02
C ILE A 86 2.55 5.33 7.58
N ILE A 87 1.76 5.62 6.55
CA ILE A 87 1.54 7.00 6.07
C ILE A 87 0.88 7.83 7.17
N VAL A 88 -0.18 7.31 7.80
CA VAL A 88 -0.90 8.01 8.88
C VAL A 88 0.02 8.27 10.07
N ILE A 89 0.75 7.26 10.55
CA ILE A 89 1.71 7.40 11.65
C ILE A 89 2.75 8.47 11.31
N TRP A 90 3.30 8.44 10.09
CA TRP A 90 4.30 9.39 9.65
C TRP A 90 3.76 10.84 9.59
N LEU A 91 2.49 11.04 9.20
CA LEU A 91 1.84 12.34 9.21
C LEU A 91 1.58 12.87 10.62
N VAL A 92 1.29 12.00 11.58
CA VAL A 92 0.98 12.36 12.97
C VAL A 92 2.24 12.53 13.83
N LEU A 93 3.34 11.87 13.45
CA LEU A 93 4.61 11.84 14.19
C LEU A 93 5.12 13.22 14.66
N PRO A 94 5.24 14.26 13.82
CA PRO A 94 5.76 15.56 14.28
C PRO A 94 4.84 16.26 15.29
N PHE A 95 3.52 16.01 15.24
CA PHE A 95 2.59 16.52 16.25
C PHE A 95 2.76 15.82 17.60
N LEU A 96 3.00 14.50 17.60
CA LEU A 96 3.29 13.75 18.82
C LEU A 96 4.58 14.24 19.49
N CYS A 97 5.62 14.53 18.70
CA CYS A 97 6.87 15.09 19.22
C CYS A 97 6.64 16.44 19.92
N ILE A 98 5.84 17.34 19.33
CA ILE A 98 5.48 18.61 19.99
C ILE A 98 4.72 18.34 21.29
N TYR A 99 3.72 17.46 21.25
CA TYR A 99 2.89 17.17 22.40
C TYR A 99 3.72 16.67 23.59
N GLN A 100 4.63 15.72 23.36
CA GLN A 100 5.52 15.21 24.40
C GLN A 100 6.47 16.29 24.93
N PHE A 101 6.98 17.16 24.05
CA PHE A 101 7.86 18.25 24.46
C PHE A 101 7.12 19.27 25.34
N ILE A 102 5.87 19.59 25.02
CA ILE A 102 5.03 20.46 25.85
C ILE A 102 4.76 19.79 27.20
N GLN A 103 4.35 18.53 27.21
CA GLN A 103 4.10 17.83 28.48
C GLN A 103 5.35 17.79 29.37
N ALA A 104 6.51 17.44 28.84
CA ALA A 104 7.76 17.36 29.61
C ALA A 104 8.28 18.71 30.14
N PHE A 105 7.80 19.84 29.59
CA PHE A 105 8.24 21.17 30.02
C PHE A 105 7.26 21.84 31.00
N PHE A 106 5.98 21.50 30.93
CA PHE A 106 4.92 22.12 31.74
C PHE A 106 4.43 21.26 32.92
N LEU A 107 4.80 19.98 32.97
CA LEU A 107 4.64 19.05 34.10
C LEU A 107 6.00 18.71 34.70
#